data_AF-A0A1I1CR28-F1
#
_entry.id   AF-A0A1I1CR28-F1
#
_cell.length_a   1.000
_cell.length_b   1.000
_cell.length_c   1.000
_cell.angle_alpha   90.00
_cell.angle_beta   90.00
_cell.angle_gamma   90.00
#
_symmetry.space_group_name_H-M   'P 1'
#
loop_
_entity.id
_entity.type
_entity.pdbx_description
1 polymer ?
#
loop_
_entity_poly.entity_id
_entity_poly.type
_entity_poly.pdbx_seq_one_letter_code
_entity_poly.pdbx_strand_id
1 'polypeptide(L)'
;MVTSEEEIARRLEERDFVRSARRAQAATTVGELARRHTELAGRLAELERELGEVLTAAGDVIDVPELAQVTDIPAADLTRWRDQASKPARRSKRTRPRARNNDTNSTDTQAATAPRAARSVTPAPPVASESVGAGGVAEVSASSE
;
A
#
# COMPACT_ATOMS: atom_id res chain seq x y z
N MET A 1 -36.66 -6.02 37.04
CA MET A 1 -35.98 -4.76 37.41
C MET A 1 -35.55 -4.11 36.11
N VAL A 2 -36.09 -2.95 35.77
CA VAL A 2 -35.76 -2.21 34.55
C VAL A 2 -34.41 -1.51 34.81
N THR A 3 -33.40 -1.83 34.01
CA THR A 3 -32.14 -1.07 34.01
C THR A 3 -32.44 0.34 33.50
N SER A 4 -32.16 1.36 34.30
CA SER A 4 -32.36 2.76 33.90
C SER A 4 -31.57 3.05 32.62
N GLU A 5 -32.14 3.87 31.71
CA GLU A 5 -31.49 4.25 30.45
C GLU A 5 -30.09 4.84 30.66
N GLU A 6 -29.90 5.55 31.77
CA GLU A 6 -28.62 6.12 32.20
C GLU A 6 -27.54 5.05 32.46
N GLU A 7 -27.94 3.89 33.00
CA GLU A 7 -27.01 2.79 33.25
C GLU A 7 -26.65 2.05 31.95
N ILE A 8 -27.57 1.99 31.00
CA ILE A 8 -27.32 1.45 29.65
C ILE A 8 -26.35 2.37 28.90
N ALA A 9 -26.58 3.69 28.92
CA ALA A 9 -25.71 4.68 28.29
C ALA A 9 -24.29 4.62 28.88
N ARG A 10 -24.16 4.59 30.21
CA ARG A 10 -22.86 4.51 30.89
C ARG A 10 -22.08 3.24 30.52
N ARG A 11 -22.75 2.09 30.42
CA ARG A 11 -22.10 0.83 30.01
C ARG A 11 -21.68 0.83 28.55
N LEU A 12 -22.38 1.55 27.68
CA LEU A 12 -22.02 1.67 26.27
C LEU A 12 -20.79 2.58 26.10
N GLU A 13 -20.78 3.74 26.76
CA GLU A 13 -19.65 4.68 26.75
C GLU A 13 -18.36 4.04 27.26
N GLU A 14 -18.43 3.28 28.36
CA GLU A 14 -17.28 2.56 28.91
C GLU A 14 -16.73 1.52 27.90
N ARG A 15 -17.61 0.78 27.23
CA ARG A 15 -17.21 -0.20 26.20
C ARG A 15 -16.57 0.48 24.99
N ASP A 16 -17.13 1.60 24.56
CA ASP A 16 -16.61 2.37 23.45
C ASP A 16 -15.29 3.06 23.79
N PHE A 17 -15.09 3.49 25.04
CA PHE A 17 -13.81 3.97 25.54
C PHE A 17 -12.74 2.88 25.47
N VAL A 18 -13.02 1.66 25.96
CA VAL A 18 -12.07 0.54 25.88
C VAL A 18 -11.74 0.19 24.42
N ARG A 19 -12.74 0.19 23.53
CA ARG A 19 -12.54 -0.12 22.11
C ARG A 19 -11.73 0.96 21.39
N SER A 20 -12.03 2.23 21.66
CA SER A 20 -11.32 3.36 21.07
C SER A 20 -9.89 3.47 21.59
N ALA A 21 -9.65 3.23 22.89
CA ALA A 21 -8.30 3.18 23.47
C ALA A 21 -7.43 2.09 22.80
N ARG A 22 -7.98 0.88 22.59
CA ARG A 22 -7.27 -0.20 21.88
C ARG A 22 -6.97 0.16 20.41
N ARG A 23 -7.91 0.81 19.72
CA ARG A 23 -7.69 1.29 18.35
C ARG A 23 -6.63 2.39 18.28
N ALA A 24 -6.64 3.33 19.22
CA ALA A 24 -5.65 4.39 19.31
C ALA A 24 -4.25 3.81 19.57
N GLN A 25 -4.12 2.87 20.50
CA GLN A 25 -2.85 2.18 20.77
C GLN A 25 -2.33 1.45 19.53
N ALA A 26 -3.19 0.68 18.84
CA ALA A 26 -2.80 -0.02 17.62
C ALA A 26 -2.36 0.94 16.50
N ALA A 27 -3.09 2.04 16.31
CA ALA A 27 -2.74 3.05 15.32
C ALA A 27 -1.38 3.70 15.64
N THR A 28 -1.10 4.01 16.91
CA THR A 28 0.20 4.52 17.34
C THR A 28 1.32 3.53 17.07
N THR A 29 1.16 2.25 17.45
CA THR A 29 2.20 1.24 17.22
C THR A 29 2.48 1.01 15.74
N VAL A 30 1.44 0.99 14.90
CA VAL A 30 1.62 0.84 13.44
C VAL A 30 2.28 2.08 12.85
N GLY A 31 1.89 3.28 13.30
CA GLY A 31 2.51 4.54 12.88
C GLY A 31 4.00 4.60 13.23
N GLU A 32 4.38 4.19 14.44
CA GLU A 32 5.77 4.11 14.88
C GLU A 32 6.58 3.08 14.07
N LEU A 33 6.01 1.89 13.85
CA LEU A 33 6.66 0.84 13.08
C LEU A 33 6.85 1.26 11.62
N ALA A 34 5.86 1.92 11.02
CA ALA A 34 5.96 2.46 9.67
C ALA A 34 7.07 3.51 9.56
N ARG A 35 7.19 4.41 10.56
CA ARG A 35 8.28 5.41 10.59
C ARG A 35 9.66 4.73 10.68
N ARG A 36 9.82 3.75 11.58
CA ARG A 36 11.06 2.98 11.68
C ARG A 36 11.39 2.24 10.39
N HIS A 37 10.39 1.65 9.75
CA HIS A 37 10.56 0.99 8.46
C HIS A 37 11.03 1.96 7.37
N THR A 38 10.44 3.16 7.29
CA THR A 38 10.88 4.18 6.32
C THR A 38 12.30 4.68 6.60
N GLU A 39 12.69 4.79 7.87
CA GLU A 39 14.05 5.17 8.24
C GLU A 39 15.06 4.09 7.86
N LEU A 40 14.77 2.82 8.18
CA LEU A 40 15.61 1.69 7.81
C LEU A 40 15.71 1.52 6.29
N ALA A 41 14.60 1.69 5.57
CA ALA A 41 14.60 1.67 4.11
C ALA A 41 15.46 2.79 3.52
N GLY A 42 15.46 3.99 4.14
CA GLY A 42 16.35 5.08 3.76
C GLY A 42 17.82 4.75 3.98
N ARG A 43 18.17 4.19 5.13
CA ARG A 43 19.55 3.73 5.43
C ARG A 43 20.00 2.61 4.48
N LEU A 44 19.10 1.66 4.20
CA LEU A 44 19.37 0.58 3.27
C LEU A 44 19.64 1.12 1.85
N ALA A 45 18.86 2.09 1.39
CA ALA A 45 19.07 2.71 0.09
C ALA A 45 20.41 3.44 -0.01
N GLU A 46 20.87 4.08 1.07
CA GLU A 46 22.20 4.70 1.11
C GLU A 46 23.31 3.64 1.04
N LEU A 47 23.19 2.56 1.82
CA LEU A 47 24.14 1.44 1.77
C LEU A 47 24.17 0.78 0.39
N GLU A 48 23.02 0.54 -0.24
CA GLU A 48 22.96 -0.01 -1.61
C GLU A 48 23.65 0.92 -2.62
N ARG A 49 23.60 2.23 -2.41
CA ARG A 49 24.29 3.23 -3.25
C ARG A 49 25.79 3.22 -3.03
N GLU A 50 26.25 3.21 -1.78
CA GLU A 50 27.68 3.08 -1.43
C GLU A 50 28.25 1.78 -1.99
N LEU A 51 27.52 0.66 -1.85
CA LEU A 51 27.88 -0.63 -2.46
C LEU A 51 27.99 -0.51 -3.98
N GLY A 52 27.01 0.09 -4.65
CA GLY A 52 27.05 0.30 -6.09
C GLY A 52 28.23 1.18 -6.54
N GLU A 53 28.60 2.19 -5.77
CA GLU A 53 29.76 3.04 -6.04
C GLU A 53 31.08 2.27 -5.88
N VAL A 54 31.24 1.53 -4.78
CA VAL A 54 32.40 0.65 -4.57
C VAL A 54 32.48 -0.43 -5.64
N LEU A 55 31.36 -1.05 -6.02
CA LEU A 55 31.31 -2.06 -7.10
C LEU A 55 31.64 -1.46 -8.47
N THR A 56 31.29 -0.20 -8.72
CA THR A 56 31.67 0.49 -9.95
C THR A 56 33.15 0.83 -9.96
N ALA A 57 33.69 1.26 -8.80
CA ALA A 57 35.10 1.59 -8.63
C ALA A 57 36.02 0.36 -8.57
N ALA A 58 35.51 -0.81 -8.17
CA ALA A 58 36.27 -2.07 -8.12
C ALA A 58 36.13 -2.89 -9.41
N GLY A 59 35.23 -2.51 -10.32
CA GLY A 59 34.99 -3.24 -11.57
C GLY A 59 36.15 -3.20 -12.57
N ASP A 60 37.19 -2.41 -12.30
CA ASP A 60 38.48 -2.40 -12.99
C ASP A 60 39.48 -3.42 -12.40
N VAL A 61 39.32 -3.80 -11.12
CA VAL A 61 40.19 -4.72 -10.39
C VAL A 61 39.61 -6.13 -10.34
N ILE A 62 38.29 -6.28 -10.15
CA ILE A 62 37.63 -7.56 -9.93
C ILE A 62 36.26 -7.61 -10.62
N ASP A 63 36.03 -8.69 -11.35
CA ASP A 63 34.77 -8.91 -12.06
C ASP A 63 33.64 -9.33 -11.10
N VAL A 64 32.41 -8.95 -11.41
CA VAL A 64 31.20 -9.31 -10.64
C VAL A 64 31.05 -10.82 -10.35
N PRO A 65 31.27 -11.74 -11.31
CA PRO A 65 31.23 -13.18 -11.03
C PRO A 65 32.32 -13.66 -10.06
N GLU A 66 33.46 -12.98 -9.98
CA GLU A 66 34.54 -13.30 -9.05
C GLU A 66 34.19 -12.81 -7.64
N LEU A 67 33.71 -11.58 -7.52
CA LEU A 67 33.18 -11.02 -6.27
C LEU A 67 32.05 -11.87 -5.66
N ALA A 68 31.16 -12.40 -6.49
CA ALA A 68 30.06 -13.27 -6.04
C ALA A 68 30.57 -14.55 -5.35
N GLN A 69 31.69 -15.11 -5.83
CA GLN A 69 32.29 -16.31 -5.25
C GLN A 69 33.03 -16.01 -3.94
N VAL A 70 33.63 -14.84 -3.82
CA VAL A 70 34.41 -14.44 -2.63
C VAL A 70 33.51 -13.98 -1.49
N THR A 71 32.36 -13.37 -1.80
CA THR A 71 31.48 -12.73 -0.80
C THR A 71 30.22 -13.52 -0.48
N ASP A 72 29.98 -14.65 -1.17
CA ASP A 72 28.75 -15.43 -1.11
C ASP A 72 27.47 -14.61 -1.43
N ILE A 73 27.62 -13.48 -2.13
CA ILE A 73 26.51 -12.63 -2.56
C ILE A 73 26.13 -13.00 -4.01
N PRO A 74 24.83 -13.14 -4.33
CA PRO A 74 24.39 -13.42 -5.69
C PRO A 74 24.88 -12.37 -6.70
N ALA A 75 25.42 -12.82 -7.82
CA ALA A 75 25.87 -11.93 -8.90
C ALA A 75 24.74 -11.03 -9.45
N ALA A 76 23.49 -11.49 -9.36
CA ALA A 76 22.31 -10.70 -9.75
C ALA A 76 22.14 -9.45 -8.87
N ASP A 77 22.35 -9.57 -7.56
CA ASP A 77 22.20 -8.47 -6.61
C ASP A 77 23.36 -7.47 -6.76
N LEU A 78 24.58 -7.97 -6.92
CA LEU A 78 25.76 -7.14 -7.20
C LEU A 78 25.60 -6.35 -8.51
N THR A 79 25.09 -6.99 -9.56
CA THR A 79 24.81 -6.32 -10.84
C THR A 79 23.72 -5.28 -10.69
N ARG A 80 22.65 -5.58 -9.93
CA ARG A 80 21.56 -4.63 -9.65
C ARG A 80 22.06 -3.38 -8.93
N TRP A 81 22.87 -3.51 -7.88
CA TRP A 81 23.40 -2.36 -7.14
C TRP A 81 24.37 -1.53 -8.00
N ARG A 82 25.25 -2.18 -8.77
CA ARG A 82 26.14 -1.49 -9.72
C ARG A 82 25.36 -0.72 -10.80
N ASP A 83 24.33 -1.34 -11.38
CA ASP A 83 23.50 -0.72 -12.41
C ASP A 83 22.65 0.44 -11.85
N GLN A 84 22.23 0.35 -10.59
CA GLN A 84 21.51 1.43 -9.90
C GLN A 84 22.40 2.64 -9.65
N ALA A 85 23.66 2.43 -9.24
CA ALA A 85 24.63 3.52 -9.06
C ALA A 85 25.07 4.14 -10.39
N SER A 86 25.22 3.33 -11.44
CA SER A 86 25.63 3.80 -12.78
C SER A 86 24.54 4.55 -13.54
N LYS A 87 23.26 4.39 -13.17
CA LYS A 87 22.17 5.14 -13.80
C LYS A 87 22.17 6.58 -13.27
N PRO A 88 22.54 7.59 -14.08
CA PRO A 88 22.43 8.97 -13.65
C PRO A 88 20.97 9.23 -13.31
N ALA A 89 20.69 9.63 -12.07
CA ALA A 89 19.36 9.95 -11.60
C ALA A 89 18.73 10.93 -12.58
N ARG A 90 17.87 10.41 -13.48
CA ARG A 90 17.18 11.23 -14.47
C ARG A 90 16.30 12.17 -13.68
N ARG A 91 16.81 13.37 -13.47
CA ARG A 91 16.19 14.49 -12.77
C ARG A 91 14.86 14.73 -13.47
N SER A 92 13.80 14.08 -12.97
CA SER A 92 12.46 14.23 -13.50
C SER A 92 12.14 15.71 -13.37
N LYS A 93 12.17 16.39 -14.52
CA LYS A 93 11.91 17.81 -14.66
C LYS A 93 10.44 17.98 -14.31
N ARG A 94 10.14 18.20 -13.02
CA ARG A 94 8.82 18.62 -12.56
C ARG A 94 8.52 19.95 -13.26
N THR A 95 7.77 19.88 -14.34
CA THR A 95 7.06 21.03 -14.91
C THR A 95 6.22 21.61 -13.78
N ARG A 96 6.64 22.78 -13.27
CA ARG A 96 5.81 23.58 -12.36
C ARG A 96 4.48 23.85 -13.09
N PRO A 97 3.31 23.62 -12.46
CA PRO A 97 2.06 24.11 -13.02
C PRO A 97 2.17 25.63 -13.11
N ARG A 98 2.05 26.18 -14.33
CA ARG A 98 1.89 27.61 -14.52
C ARG A 98 0.59 28.02 -13.82
N ALA A 99 0.70 28.84 -12.78
CA ALA A 99 -0.41 29.64 -12.30
C ALA A 99 -0.91 30.49 -13.48
N ARG A 100 -2.16 30.29 -13.90
CA ARG A 100 -2.82 31.17 -14.86
C ARG A 100 -3.64 32.15 -14.05
N ASN A 101 -3.26 33.42 -14.19
CA ASN A 101 -3.82 34.54 -13.48
C ASN A 101 -5.32 34.68 -13.75
N ASN A 102 -5.97 35.16 -12.70
CA ASN A 102 -7.29 35.74 -12.62
C ASN A 102 -7.40 36.89 -13.63
N ASP A 103 -8.23 36.74 -14.66
CA ASP A 103 -8.73 37.86 -15.44
C ASP A 103 -10.25 37.93 -15.30
N THR A 104 -10.65 39.09 -14.81
CA THR A 104 -11.99 39.55 -14.51
C THR A 104 -12.86 39.72 -15.75
N ASN A 105 -14.17 39.60 -15.51
CA ASN A 105 -15.25 40.20 -16.28
C ASN A 105 -15.75 39.45 -17.53
N SER A 106 -16.83 38.69 -17.35
CA SER A 106 -18.03 38.85 -18.18
C SER A 106 -19.24 38.25 -17.47
N THR A 107 -20.11 39.15 -17.04
CA THR A 107 -21.52 38.92 -16.72
C THR A 107 -22.21 38.31 -17.93
N ASP A 108 -22.78 37.11 -17.79
CA ASP A 108 -24.14 36.86 -18.27
C ASP A 108 -24.74 35.55 -17.71
N THR A 109 -25.82 35.76 -16.96
CA THR A 109 -27.10 35.03 -17.02
C THR A 109 -27.19 33.51 -16.73
N GLN A 110 -27.76 33.26 -15.54
CA GLN A 110 -28.72 32.21 -15.15
C GLN A 110 -28.35 30.72 -15.32
N ALA A 111 -28.10 30.08 -14.18
CA ALA A 111 -28.61 28.74 -13.91
C ALA A 111 -28.76 28.54 -12.40
N ALA A 112 -29.91 28.92 -11.85
CA ALA A 112 -30.32 28.47 -10.53
C ALA A 112 -30.90 27.05 -10.67
N THR A 113 -30.11 26.02 -10.35
CA THR A 113 -30.64 24.70 -10.02
C THR A 113 -29.83 24.16 -8.84
N ALA A 114 -30.44 24.27 -7.66
CA ALA A 114 -29.94 23.70 -6.42
C ALA A 114 -30.01 22.16 -6.46
N PRO A 115 -29.21 21.45 -5.64
CA PRO A 115 -28.83 20.07 -5.84
C PRO A 115 -29.80 19.10 -5.15
N ARG A 116 -30.13 17.96 -5.78
CA ARG A 116 -30.71 16.82 -5.06
C ARG A 116 -30.48 15.47 -5.77
N ALA A 117 -30.17 14.50 -4.91
CA ALA A 117 -30.23 13.05 -5.08
C ALA A 117 -29.06 12.36 -5.80
N ALA A 118 -28.13 11.89 -4.98
CA ALA A 118 -27.31 10.74 -5.30
C ALA A 118 -28.18 9.52 -5.61
N ARG A 119 -27.97 8.98 -6.81
CA ARG A 119 -28.06 7.57 -7.24
C ARG A 119 -29.16 6.73 -6.58
N SER A 120 -30.24 6.56 -7.33
CA SER A 120 -31.14 5.41 -7.25
C SER A 120 -30.32 4.12 -7.32
N VAL A 121 -30.34 3.34 -6.24
CA VAL A 121 -29.91 1.95 -6.24
C VAL A 121 -31.03 1.16 -6.93
N THR A 122 -30.73 0.55 -8.07
CA THR A 122 -31.59 -0.44 -8.71
C THR A 122 -31.69 -1.67 -7.78
N PRO A 123 -32.89 -2.07 -7.33
CA PRO A 123 -33.05 -3.34 -6.64
C PRO A 123 -32.91 -4.50 -7.65
N ALA A 124 -32.00 -5.42 -7.36
CA ALA A 124 -31.88 -6.68 -8.09
C ALA A 124 -33.12 -7.56 -7.83
N PRO A 125 -33.69 -8.23 -8.86
CA PRO A 125 -34.78 -9.16 -8.65
C PRO A 125 -34.30 -10.45 -7.97
N PRO A 126 -35.09 -11.05 -7.05
CA PRO A 126 -34.78 -12.34 -6.47
C PRO A 126 -35.19 -13.45 -7.43
N VAL A 127 -34.22 -14.26 -7.87
CA VAL A 127 -34.51 -15.59 -8.44
C VAL A 127 -33.74 -16.63 -7.64
N ALA A 128 -34.43 -17.16 -6.63
CA ALA A 128 -34.13 -18.50 -6.14
C ALA A 128 -34.60 -19.49 -7.22
N SER A 129 -33.73 -20.41 -7.64
CA SER A 129 -34.13 -21.75 -8.05
C SER A 129 -32.91 -22.67 -8.00
N GLU A 130 -33.11 -23.72 -7.22
CA GLU A 130 -32.22 -24.85 -6.98
C GLU A 130 -31.72 -25.49 -8.27
N SER A 131 -30.48 -25.98 -8.24
CA SER A 131 -30.06 -27.13 -9.04
C SER A 131 -29.15 -28.01 -8.18
N VAL A 132 -29.81 -28.87 -7.40
CA VAL A 132 -29.23 -30.09 -6.85
C VAL A 132 -29.44 -31.17 -7.92
N GLY A 133 -28.35 -31.77 -8.41
CA GLY A 133 -28.49 -32.90 -9.33
C GLY A 133 -27.23 -33.30 -10.09
N ALA A 134 -26.38 -34.07 -9.40
CA ALA A 134 -25.62 -35.24 -9.88
C ALA A 134 -24.77 -35.13 -11.17
N GLY A 135 -23.46 -35.44 -11.05
CA GLY A 135 -22.66 -35.83 -12.20
C GLY A 135 -21.15 -35.92 -11.95
N GLY A 136 -20.74 -36.91 -11.16
CA GLY A 136 -19.43 -37.60 -11.12
C GLY A 136 -18.14 -36.93 -11.57
N VAL A 137 -17.12 -36.96 -10.69
CA VAL A 137 -15.72 -37.19 -11.11
C VAL A 137 -14.92 -37.92 -10.02
N ALA A 138 -14.47 -39.11 -10.41
CA ALA A 138 -13.17 -39.75 -10.14
C ALA A 138 -12.67 -39.91 -8.69
N GLU A 139 -12.91 -41.11 -8.18
CA GLU A 139 -12.03 -41.91 -7.34
C GLU A 139 -10.57 -41.88 -7.82
N VAL A 140 -9.63 -41.48 -6.96
CA VAL A 140 -8.19 -41.79 -7.10
C VAL A 140 -7.76 -42.56 -5.87
N SER A 141 -7.32 -43.79 -6.12
CA SER A 141 -6.72 -44.74 -5.20
C SER A 141 -5.44 -44.19 -4.56
N ALA A 142 -5.23 -44.54 -3.29
CA ALA A 142 -3.90 -44.73 -2.74
C ALA A 142 -3.98 -45.92 -1.76
N SER A 143 -3.59 -47.09 -2.27
CA SER A 143 -3.30 -48.29 -1.50
C SER A 143 -1.86 -48.26 -0.96
N SER A 144 -1.66 -49.12 0.05
CA SER A 144 -0.40 -49.65 0.60
C SER A 144 0.24 -48.79 1.70
N GLU A 145 0.60 -49.33 2.87
CA GLU A 145 0.88 -50.73 3.27
C GLU A 145 0.62 -50.91 4.78
#